data_AF-K0K5P4-F1
#
_entry.id   AF-K0K5P4-F1
#
_cell.length_a   1.000
_cell.length_b   1.000
_cell.length_c   1.000
_cell.angle_alpha   90.00
_cell.angle_beta   90.00
_cell.angle_gamma   90.00
#
_symmetry.space_group_name_H-M   'P 1'
#
loop_
_entity.id
_entity.type
_entity.pdbx_description
1 polymer ?
#
loop_
_entity_poly.entity_id
_entity_poly.type
_entity_poly.pdbx_seq_one_letter_code
_entity_poly.pdbx_strand_id
1 'polypeptide(L)'
;MPTYFRAYEIAQLQSYSGFPAAEIAASAVDSLVFLDEAAVVRAAPLPDASVLFSDSSPEWAEFCRDRLGFVVPDWAAESAEVAAAVRAGRA
;
A
#
# COMPACT_ATOMS: atom_id res chain seq x y z
N MET A 1 -15.64 2.57 3.47
CA MET A 1 -14.43 2.50 4.31
C MET A 1 -13.36 3.37 3.64
N PRO A 2 -12.49 4.04 4.40
CA PRO A 2 -11.33 4.71 3.81
C PRO A 2 -10.42 3.68 3.14
N THR A 3 -9.94 3.98 1.94
CA THR A 3 -8.97 3.13 1.23
C THR A 3 -7.65 3.13 1.99
N TYR A 4 -7.08 1.94 2.20
CA TYR A 4 -5.77 1.82 2.84
C TYR A 4 -4.66 2.14 1.83
N PHE A 5 -3.73 3.00 2.25
CA PHE A 5 -2.52 3.33 1.50
C PHE A 5 -1.31 3.08 2.39
N ARG A 6 -0.24 2.54 1.80
CA ARG A 6 1.06 2.42 2.46
C ARG A 6 2.14 3.05 1.61
N ALA A 7 2.98 3.87 2.25
CA ALA A 7 4.13 4.48 1.60
C ALA A 7 5.27 3.46 1.48
N TYR A 8 5.96 3.51 0.33
CA TYR A 8 7.14 2.73 0.04
C TYR A 8 8.16 3.58 -0.70
N GLU A 9 9.44 3.29 -0.47
CA GLU A 9 10.53 3.90 -1.22
C GLU A 9 10.55 3.34 -2.64
N ILE A 10 10.77 4.21 -3.64
CA ILE A 10 10.91 3.78 -5.05
C ILE A 10 11.98 2.69 -5.20
N ALA A 11 13.07 2.78 -4.43
CA ALA A 11 14.14 1.79 -4.44
C ALA A 11 13.67 0.38 -4.06
N GLN A 12 12.61 0.24 -3.24
CA GLN A 12 12.04 -1.07 -2.91
C GLN A 12 11.28 -1.64 -4.11
N LEU A 13 10.53 -0.82 -4.84
CA LEU A 13 9.75 -1.24 -6.00
C LEU A 13 10.63 -1.49 -7.24
N GLN A 14 11.79 -0.83 -7.34
CA GLN A 14 12.80 -1.08 -8.39
C GLN A 14 13.27 -2.53 -8.49
N SER A 15 13.08 -3.33 -7.43
CA SER A 15 13.40 -4.76 -7.45
C SER A 15 12.42 -5.58 -8.30
N TYR A 16 11.26 -5.04 -8.65
CA TYR A 16 10.33 -5.65 -9.60
C TYR A 16 10.73 -5.25 -11.03
N SER A 17 10.98 -6.25 -11.88
CA SER A 17 11.47 -6.06 -13.25
C SER A 17 10.52 -5.25 -14.14
N GLY A 18 9.21 -5.31 -13.87
CA GLY A 18 8.20 -4.55 -14.59
C GLY A 18 8.01 -3.10 -14.11
N PHE A 19 8.74 -2.65 -13.08
CA PHE A 19 8.51 -1.35 -12.46
C PHE A 19 9.29 -0.23 -13.17
N PRO A 20 8.61 0.77 -13.79
CA PRO A 20 9.28 1.85 -14.52
C PRO A 20 9.77 2.95 -13.57
N ALA A 21 10.74 2.62 -12.73
CA ALA A 21 11.17 3.49 -11.63
C ALA A 21 11.70 4.86 -12.06
N ALA A 22 12.36 4.93 -13.23
CA ALA A 22 12.90 6.20 -13.74
C ALA A 22 11.78 7.20 -14.10
N GLU A 23 10.68 6.71 -14.66
CA GLU A 23 9.52 7.53 -15.03
C GLU A 23 8.74 7.96 -13.77
N ILE A 24 8.61 7.05 -12.82
CA ILE A 24 7.89 7.27 -11.56
C ILE A 24 8.64 8.22 -10.64
N ALA A 25 9.98 8.14 -10.59
CA ALA A 25 10.82 9.00 -9.75
C ALA A 25 10.63 10.49 -10.01
N ALA A 26 10.26 10.88 -11.24
CA ALA A 26 9.97 12.28 -11.57
C ALA A 26 8.68 12.80 -10.94
N SER A 27 7.73 11.91 -10.62
CA SER A 27 6.41 12.25 -10.08
C SER A 27 6.24 11.86 -8.60
N ALA A 28 7.23 11.17 -8.03
CA ALA A 28 7.24 10.80 -6.63
C ALA A 28 7.61 11.97 -5.73
N VAL A 29 7.04 11.99 -4.53
CA VAL A 29 7.33 12.99 -3.51
C VAL A 29 8.36 12.41 -2.56
N ASP A 30 9.52 13.06 -2.41
CA ASP A 30 10.60 12.61 -1.52
C ASP A 30 11.05 11.16 -1.76
N SER A 31 11.06 10.70 -3.01
CA SER A 31 11.35 9.29 -3.39
C SER A 31 10.33 8.25 -2.89
N LEU A 32 9.20 8.70 -2.34
CA LEU A 32 8.12 7.87 -1.86
C LEU A 32 6.98 7.76 -2.87
N VAL A 33 6.39 6.57 -2.89
CA VAL A 33 5.15 6.27 -3.61
C VAL A 33 4.19 5.55 -2.69
N PHE A 34 2.90 5.59 -3.02
CA PHE A 34 1.85 5.05 -2.18
C PHE A 34 1.18 3.88 -2.87
N LEU A 35 1.22 2.71 -2.25
CA LEU A 35 0.53 1.51 -2.72
C LEU A 35 -0.83 1.42 -2.05
N ASP A 36 -1.88 1.25 -2.85
CA ASP A 36 -3.25 1.06 -2.36
C ASP A 36 -3.65 -0.43 -2.26
N GLU A 37 -4.81 -0.70 -1.66
CA GLU A 37 -5.35 -2.05 -1.47
C GLU A 37 -5.63 -2.83 -2.79
N ALA A 38 -5.71 -2.13 -3.93
CA ALA A 38 -5.82 -2.73 -5.25
C ALA A 38 -4.45 -2.99 -5.90
N ALA A 39 -3.36 -2.86 -5.13
CA ALA A 39 -1.98 -2.94 -5.59
C ALA A 39 -1.63 -1.89 -6.66
N VAL A 40 -2.28 -0.72 -6.63
CA VAL A 40 -1.97 0.40 -7.52
C VAL A 40 -1.03 1.38 -6.83
N VAL A 41 0.01 1.80 -7.54
CA VAL A 41 1.00 2.76 -7.07
C VAL A 41 0.59 4.17 -7.50
N ARG A 42 0.53 5.09 -6.53
CA ARG A 42 0.07 6.47 -6.70
C ARG A 42 1.08 7.47 -6.15
N ALA A 43 0.96 8.70 -6.63
CA ALA A 43 1.82 9.81 -6.21
C ALA A 43 1.53 10.33 -4.79
N ALA A 44 0.31 10.12 -4.30
CA ALA A 44 -0.14 10.59 -2.98
C ALA A 44 -1.15 9.60 -2.38
N PRO A 45 -1.33 9.57 -1.04
CA PRO A 45 -2.29 8.70 -0.36
C PRO A 45 -3.71 9.28 -0.43
N LEU A 46 -4.17 9.58 -1.64
CA LEU A 46 -5.48 10.14 -1.93
C LEU A 46 -6.15 9.31 -3.04
N PRO A 47 -7.47 9.06 -2.97
CA PRO A 47 -8.17 8.26 -3.97
C PRO A 47 -8.10 8.86 -5.39
N ASP A 48 -8.11 10.19 -5.48
CA ASP A 48 -8.02 10.94 -6.75
C ASP A 48 -6.59 11.27 -7.17
N ALA A 49 -5.58 10.76 -6.44
CA ALA A 49 -4.19 10.96 -6.81
C ALA A 49 -3.85 10.25 -8.13
N SER A 50 -2.94 10.85 -8.89
CA SER A 50 -2.41 10.28 -10.13
C SER A 50 -1.87 8.87 -9.89
N VAL A 51 -2.33 7.94 -10.72
CA VAL A 51 -1.79 6.58 -10.81
C VAL A 51 -0.45 6.67 -11.52
N LEU A 52 0.60 6.21 -10.84
CA LEU A 52 1.96 6.16 -11.38
C LEU A 52 2.25 4.80 -12.01
N PHE A 53 1.67 3.74 -11.45
CA PHE A 53 1.81 2.38 -11.97
C PHE A 53 0.67 1.49 -11.51
N SER A 54 0.19 0.64 -12.41
CA SER A 54 -0.78 -0.41 -12.11
C SER A 54 -0.45 -1.64 -12.94
N ASP A 55 -0.35 -2.79 -12.30
CA ASP A 55 -0.18 -4.07 -12.96
C ASP A 55 -1.14 -5.07 -12.31
N SER A 56 -1.91 -5.77 -13.13
CA SER A 56 -2.87 -6.79 -12.68
C SER A 56 -2.28 -8.20 -12.76
N SER A 57 -0.98 -8.33 -13.04
CA SER A 57 -0.30 -9.61 -13.11
C SER A 57 -0.24 -10.29 -11.73
N PRO A 58 -0.32 -11.63 -11.67
CA PRO A 58 -0.15 -12.36 -10.42
C PRO A 58 1.24 -12.15 -9.82
N GLU A 59 2.27 -11.99 -10.65
CA GLU A 59 3.66 -11.73 -10.21
C GLU A 59 3.77 -10.42 -9.42
N TRP A 60 3.08 -9.37 -9.84
CA TRP A 60 3.04 -8.10 -9.12
C TRP A 60 2.35 -8.24 -7.75
N ALA A 61 1.23 -8.97 -7.71
CA ALA A 61 0.51 -9.22 -6.46
C ALA A 61 1.34 -10.03 -5.46
N GLU A 62 2.08 -11.03 -5.94
CA GLU A 62 3.04 -11.80 -5.13
C GLU A 62 4.20 -10.94 -4.66
N PHE A 63 4.78 -10.10 -5.53
CA PHE A 63 5.83 -9.16 -5.14
C PHE A 63 5.36 -8.20 -4.04
N CYS A 64 4.18 -7.59 -4.18
CA CYS A 64 3.63 -6.71 -3.17
C CYS A 64 3.46 -7.40 -1.81
N ARG A 65 2.95 -8.63 -1.83
CA ARG A 65 2.70 -9.39 -0.60
C ARG A 65 3.98 -9.90 0.05
N ASP A 66 4.81 -10.61 -0.71
CA ASP A 66 5.90 -11.43 -0.17
C ASP A 66 7.22 -10.64 -0.07
N ARG A 67 7.44 -9.68 -0.96
CA ARG A 67 8.68 -8.87 -1.00
C ARG A 67 8.51 -7.52 -0.35
N LEU A 68 7.41 -6.80 -0.65
CA LEU A 68 7.12 -5.52 0.01
C LEU A 68 6.43 -5.70 1.36
N GLY A 69 5.97 -6.90 1.70
CA GLY A 69 5.25 -7.16 2.94
C GLY A 69 3.96 -6.33 3.04
N PHE A 70 3.33 -6.03 1.90
CA PHE A 70 2.07 -5.28 1.87
C PHE A 70 0.93 -6.19 2.32
N VAL A 71 0.34 -5.83 3.44
CA VAL A 71 -0.82 -6.50 4.02
C VAL A 71 -1.83 -5.42 4.36
N VAL A 72 -3.07 -5.60 3.91
CA VAL A 72 -4.19 -4.74 4.27
C VAL A 72 -4.65 -5.16 5.68
N PRO A 73 -4.66 -4.26 6.67
CA PRO A 73 -5.12 -4.59 8.02
C PRO A 73 -6.60 -4.98 8.02
N ASP A 74 -6.96 -5.98 8.83
CA ASP A 74 -8.37 -6.32 9.08
C ASP A 74 -8.94 -5.42 10.17
N TRP A 75 -9.39 -4.24 9.75
CA TRP A 75 -9.95 -3.22 10.64
C TRP A 75 -11.17 -3.72 11.43
N ALA A 76 -11.93 -4.68 10.90
CA ALA A 76 -13.12 -5.20 11.55
C ALA A 76 -12.72 -6.12 12.72
N ALA A 77 -11.72 -6.98 12.50
CA ALA A 77 -11.15 -7.81 13.56
C ALA A 77 -10.54 -6.94 14.68
N GLU A 78 -9.69 -5.98 14.33
CA GLU A 78 -9.03 -5.11 15.32
C GLU A 78 -10.05 -4.29 16.13
N SER A 79 -11.08 -3.75 15.46
CA SER A 79 -12.15 -3.00 16.14
C SER A 79 -12.96 -3.88 17.09
N ALA A 80 -13.20 -5.15 16.73
CA ALA A 80 -13.93 -6.09 17.58
C ALA A 80 -13.14 -6.45 18.84
N GLU A 81 -11.82 -6.60 18.73
CA GLU A 81 -10.93 -6.85 19.86
C GLU A 81 -10.89 -5.67 20.83
N VAL A 82 -10.73 -4.44 20.32
CA VAL A 82 -10.78 -3.22 21.14
C VAL A 82 -12.14 -3.07 21.81
N ALA A 83 -13.23 -3.27 21.06
CA ALA A 83 -14.58 -3.21 21.61
C ALA A 83 -14.80 -4.26 22.70
N ALA A 84 -14.23 -5.46 22.56
CA ALA A 84 -14.27 -6.49 23.59
C ALA A 84 -13.44 -6.11 24.83
N ALA A 85 -12.25 -5.54 24.65
CA ALA A 85 -11.37 -5.09 25.74
C ALA A 85 -12.00 -3.95 26.56
N VAL A 86 -12.60 -2.96 25.88
CA VAL A 86 -13.35 -1.88 26.53
C VAL A 86 -14.54 -2.43 27.31
N ARG A 87 -15.30 -3.38 26.73
CA ARG A 87 -16.43 -4.04 27.43
C ARG A 87 -15.98 -4.85 28.65
N ALA A 88 -14.75 -5.37 28.63
CA ALA A 88 -14.14 -6.12 29.73
C ALA A 88 -13.47 -5.23 30.81
N GLY A 89 -13.52 -3.90 30.67
CA GLY A 89 -13.01 -2.96 31.67
C GLY A 89 -11.48 -2.89 31.78
N ARG A 90 -10.75 -3.34 30.75
CA ARG A 90 -9.30 -3.15 30.64
C ARG A 90 -9.03 -2.02 29.65
N ALA A 91 -8.99 -0.80 30.16
CA ALA A 91 -8.51 0.38 29.43
C ALA A 91 -7.50 1.12 30.31
#